data_AF-A0A6B2TAD3-F1
#
_entry.id   AF-A0A6B2TAD3-F1
#
_cell.length_a   1.000
_cell.length_b   1.000
_cell.length_c   1.000
_cell.angle_alpha   90.00
_cell.angle_beta   90.00
_cell.angle_gamma   90.00
#
_symmetry.space_group_name_H-M   'P 1'
#
loop_
_entity.id
_entity.type
_entity.pdbx_description
1 polymer ?
#
loop_
_entity_poly.entity_id
_entity_poly.type
_entity_poly.pdbx_seq_one_letter_code
_entity_poly.pdbx_strand_id
1 'polypeptide(L)'
;MSLPAPSSVGRPPSSRPPRPPSPAPAPAPAAAPEPRRVRELPPAHTALICVALPALAISTDQGQLTGRGLEGFYRAGRRTLSRCQVRVAGRDPVAVQARMLSADSARFVATLRLPTDGGPDPEIVVERIRHADGTERITLHSASGRPLRLPLEVALATDL
;
A
#
# COMPACT_ATOMS: atom_id res chain seq x y z
N MET A 1 -37.70 48.86 -94.61
CA MET A 1 -38.74 49.46 -93.75
C MET A 1 -39.48 48.29 -93.11
N SER A 2 -39.14 47.95 -91.88
CA SER A 2 -39.51 46.66 -91.27
C SER A 2 -40.36 46.87 -90.01
N LEU A 3 -41.50 46.20 -90.01
CA LEU A 3 -42.57 46.21 -89.01
C LEU A 3 -42.15 45.53 -87.69
N PRO A 4 -42.80 45.86 -86.55
CA PRO A 4 -42.33 45.51 -85.22
C PRO A 4 -42.76 44.09 -84.80
N ALA A 5 -41.87 43.39 -84.08
CA ALA A 5 -42.13 42.08 -83.48
C ALA A 5 -42.60 42.24 -82.00
N PRO A 6 -43.47 41.33 -81.51
CA PRO A 6 -44.19 41.51 -80.25
C PRO A 6 -43.40 41.09 -79.00
N SER A 7 -43.81 41.73 -77.91
CA SER A 7 -43.36 41.66 -76.52
C SER A 7 -43.20 40.23 -75.96
N SER A 8 -42.02 39.94 -75.43
CA SER A 8 -41.74 38.75 -74.62
C SER A 8 -42.14 38.99 -73.16
N VAL A 9 -43.15 38.25 -72.70
CA VAL A 9 -43.62 38.21 -71.31
C VAL A 9 -42.53 37.65 -70.39
N GLY A 10 -42.22 38.38 -69.32
CA GLY A 10 -41.22 38.02 -68.32
C GLY A 10 -41.60 36.75 -67.54
N ARG A 11 -40.65 35.82 -67.44
CA ARG A 11 -40.73 34.62 -66.59
C ARG A 11 -40.44 35.01 -65.14
N PRO A 12 -41.26 34.63 -64.15
CA PRO A 12 -40.99 34.94 -62.75
C PRO A 12 -39.78 34.14 -62.23
N PRO A 13 -39.01 34.68 -61.26
CA PRO A 13 -37.88 33.97 -60.68
C PRO A 13 -38.37 32.78 -59.83
N SER A 14 -37.73 31.61 -60.01
CA SER A 14 -37.99 30.43 -59.20
C SER A 14 -37.41 30.61 -57.80
N SER A 15 -38.26 30.78 -56.79
CA SER A 15 -37.86 30.76 -55.39
C SER A 15 -37.55 29.33 -54.95
N ARG A 16 -36.26 29.03 -54.72
CA ARG A 16 -35.82 27.76 -54.12
C ARG A 16 -36.07 27.84 -52.61
N PRO A 17 -36.73 26.85 -51.98
CA PRO A 17 -36.93 26.87 -50.54
C PRO A 17 -35.58 26.68 -49.80
N PRO A 18 -35.40 27.26 -48.60
CA PRO A 18 -34.19 27.09 -47.82
C PRO A 18 -34.04 25.65 -47.35
N ARG A 19 -32.81 25.16 -47.40
CA ARG A 19 -32.44 23.81 -46.93
C ARG A 19 -32.58 23.75 -45.40
N PRO A 20 -33.15 22.69 -44.81
CA PRO A 20 -33.23 22.59 -43.36
C PRO A 20 -31.81 22.52 -42.74
N PRO A 21 -31.62 23.06 -41.53
CA PRO A 21 -30.33 22.99 -40.85
C PRO A 21 -29.98 21.52 -40.54
N SER A 22 -28.70 21.16 -40.72
CA SER A 22 -28.20 19.84 -40.33
C SER A 22 -28.39 19.63 -38.82
N PRO A 23 -28.78 18.42 -38.37
CA PRO A 23 -28.88 18.13 -36.95
C PRO A 23 -27.50 18.26 -36.28
N ALA A 24 -27.48 18.87 -35.10
CA ALA A 24 -26.28 18.96 -34.28
C ALA A 24 -25.76 17.55 -33.92
N PRO A 25 -24.44 17.36 -33.79
CA PRO A 25 -23.88 16.08 -33.39
C PRO A 25 -24.40 15.71 -32.00
N ALA A 26 -24.89 14.48 -31.85
CA ALA A 26 -25.34 13.95 -30.58
C ALA A 26 -24.19 13.95 -29.55
N PRO A 27 -24.46 14.20 -28.26
CA PRO A 27 -23.43 14.11 -27.22
C PRO A 27 -22.85 12.70 -27.21
N ALA A 28 -21.52 12.61 -27.19
CA ALA A 28 -20.82 11.33 -27.08
C ALA A 28 -21.30 10.60 -25.81
N PRO A 29 -21.48 9.27 -25.87
CA PRO A 29 -21.86 8.50 -24.68
C PRO A 29 -20.80 8.71 -23.61
N ALA A 30 -21.24 9.04 -22.39
CA ALA A 30 -20.35 9.16 -21.24
C ALA A 30 -19.53 7.87 -21.12
N ALA A 31 -18.20 8.00 -21.10
CA ALA A 31 -17.31 6.87 -20.96
C ALA A 31 -17.70 6.06 -19.71
N ALA A 32 -17.90 4.75 -19.89
CA ALA A 32 -18.19 3.86 -18.79
C ALA A 32 -17.08 3.98 -17.74
N PRO A 33 -17.41 4.01 -16.43
CA PRO A 33 -16.38 4.05 -15.40
C PRO A 33 -15.48 2.83 -15.58
N GLU A 34 -14.17 3.06 -15.70
CA GLU A 34 -13.22 1.96 -15.84
C GLU A 34 -13.41 0.97 -14.68
N PRO A 35 -13.35 -0.34 -14.95
CA PRO A 35 -13.45 -1.34 -13.90
C PRO A 35 -12.37 -1.03 -12.86
N ARG A 36 -12.79 -0.74 -11.62
CA ARG A 36 -11.86 -0.56 -10.49
C ARG A 36 -11.00 -1.81 -10.46
N ARG A 37 -9.70 -1.66 -10.77
CA ARG A 37 -8.73 -2.74 -10.60
C ARG A 37 -8.82 -3.19 -9.15
N VAL A 38 -9.44 -4.35 -8.95
CA VAL A 38 -9.39 -5.05 -7.67
C VAL A 38 -7.92 -5.36 -7.45
N ARG A 39 -7.28 -4.60 -6.57
CA ARG A 39 -5.93 -4.93 -6.14
C ARG A 39 -6.04 -6.30 -5.48
N GLU A 40 -5.31 -7.26 -6.03
CA GLU A 40 -5.22 -8.59 -5.45
C GLU A 40 -4.79 -8.44 -3.98
N LEU A 41 -5.56 -9.08 -3.10
CA LEU A 41 -5.28 -9.02 -1.67
C LEU A 41 -3.96 -9.74 -1.41
N PRO A 42 -3.03 -9.16 -0.63
CA PRO A 42 -1.80 -9.85 -0.31
C PRO A 42 -2.12 -11.16 0.43
N PRO A 43 -1.36 -12.23 0.16
CA PRO A 43 -1.58 -13.51 0.81
C PRO A 43 -1.44 -13.37 2.34
N ALA A 44 -2.43 -13.86 3.08
CA ALA A 44 -2.50 -13.72 4.54
C ALA A 44 -2.02 -14.95 5.32
N HIS A 45 -1.55 -16.00 4.65
CA HIS A 45 -1.21 -17.28 5.29
C HIS A 45 0.01 -17.19 6.23
N THR A 46 0.87 -16.19 6.04
CA THR A 46 1.99 -15.87 6.96
C THR A 46 1.63 -14.74 7.93
N ALA A 47 0.39 -14.25 7.93
CA ALA A 47 -0.01 -13.17 8.80
C ALA A 47 -0.21 -13.66 10.24
N LEU A 48 0.43 -12.97 11.18
CA LEU A 48 0.19 -13.10 12.60
C LEU A 48 -0.68 -11.93 13.04
N ILE A 49 -1.90 -12.26 13.49
CA ILE A 49 -2.92 -11.27 13.84
C ILE A 49 -3.18 -11.36 15.33
N CYS A 50 -2.81 -10.31 16.05
CA CYS A 50 -3.04 -10.16 17.48
C CYS A 50 -4.22 -9.21 17.71
N VAL A 51 -5.15 -9.57 18.61
CA VAL A 51 -6.37 -8.80 18.88
C VAL A 51 -6.50 -8.51 20.38
N ALA A 52 -6.67 -7.23 20.72
CA ALA A 52 -7.08 -6.76 22.04
C ALA A 52 -8.05 -5.60 21.82
N LEU A 53 -9.30 -5.91 21.46
CA LEU A 53 -10.27 -4.92 20.99
C LEU A 53 -10.33 -3.71 21.93
N PRO A 54 -10.31 -2.47 21.39
CA PRO A 54 -10.44 -2.10 19.97
C PRO A 54 -9.11 -2.05 19.20
N ALA A 55 -8.03 -2.62 19.73
CA ALA A 55 -6.70 -2.64 19.15
C ALA A 55 -6.38 -3.97 18.45
N LEU A 56 -5.59 -3.89 17.39
CA LEU A 56 -5.25 -5.00 16.50
C LEU A 56 -3.83 -4.79 15.97
N ALA A 57 -3.00 -5.82 15.97
CA ALA A 57 -1.70 -5.80 15.31
C ALA A 57 -1.65 -6.89 14.24
N ILE A 58 -1.26 -6.52 13.02
CA ILE A 58 -1.04 -7.45 11.91
C ILE A 58 0.45 -7.42 11.59
N SER A 59 1.09 -8.59 11.66
CA SER A 59 2.51 -8.78 11.38
C SER A 59 2.71 -9.89 10.36
N THR A 60 3.87 -9.93 9.74
CA THR A 60 4.33 -11.08 8.93
C THR A 60 5.26 -11.97 9.73
N ASP A 61 5.61 -13.11 9.16
CA ASP A 61 6.66 -14.01 9.67
C ASP A 61 8.05 -13.35 9.77
N GLN A 62 8.28 -12.26 9.05
CA GLN A 62 9.50 -11.45 9.15
C GLN A 62 9.56 -10.63 10.44
N GLY A 63 8.42 -10.36 11.09
CA GLY A 63 8.33 -9.60 12.34
C GLY A 63 8.60 -8.10 12.25
N GLN A 64 9.23 -7.63 11.18
CA GLN A 64 9.33 -6.22 10.81
C GLN A 64 8.02 -5.73 10.21
N LEU A 65 7.59 -4.51 10.55
CA LEU A 65 6.50 -3.83 9.86
C LEU A 65 7.12 -2.86 8.86
N THR A 66 6.91 -3.11 7.57
CA THR A 66 7.62 -2.42 6.47
C THR A 66 6.86 -1.23 5.88
N GLY A 67 5.60 -1.03 6.30
CA GLY A 67 4.68 -0.07 5.68
C GLY A 67 4.04 -0.60 4.39
N ARG A 68 4.15 -1.90 4.11
CA ARG A 68 3.55 -2.56 2.94
C ARG A 68 2.38 -3.43 3.36
N GLY A 69 1.40 -3.58 2.47
CA GLY A 69 0.24 -4.43 2.71
C GLY A 69 -0.58 -4.02 3.94
N LEU A 70 -1.05 -5.04 4.68
CA LEU A 70 -1.89 -4.90 5.87
C LEU A 70 -1.08 -4.88 7.18
N GLU A 71 0.25 -4.90 7.10
CA GLU A 71 1.11 -4.81 8.28
C GLU A 71 0.85 -3.48 9.01
N GLY A 72 0.79 -3.55 10.35
CA GLY A 72 0.61 -2.37 11.16
C GLY A 72 -0.10 -2.61 12.48
N PHE A 73 -0.12 -1.57 13.30
CA PHE A 73 -1.03 -1.46 14.43
C PHE A 73 -2.27 -0.69 14.02
N TYR A 74 -3.41 -1.19 14.46
CA TYR A 74 -4.72 -0.66 14.18
C TYR A 74 -5.45 -0.37 15.48
N ARG A 75 -6.20 0.72 15.49
CA ARG A 75 -7.10 1.04 16.59
C ARG A 75 -8.41 1.56 16.03
N ALA A 76 -9.52 0.99 16.47
CA ALA A 76 -10.86 1.31 15.98
C ALA A 76 -10.96 1.32 14.44
N GLY A 77 -10.34 0.33 13.80
CA GLY A 77 -10.38 0.15 12.33
C GLY A 77 -9.43 1.05 11.53
N ARG A 78 -8.62 1.91 12.16
CA ARG A 78 -7.61 2.74 11.49
C ARG A 78 -6.21 2.26 11.78
N ARG A 79 -5.34 2.21 10.75
CA ARG A 79 -3.91 1.93 10.93
C ARG A 79 -3.25 3.15 11.58
N THR A 80 -2.80 3.01 12.82
CA THR A 80 -2.13 4.09 13.55
C THR A 80 -0.62 4.07 13.34
N LEU A 81 -0.06 2.89 13.05
CA LEU A 81 1.37 2.70 12.78
C LEU A 81 1.54 1.70 11.64
N SER A 82 2.21 2.12 10.57
CA SER A 82 2.42 1.32 9.36
C SER A 82 3.82 0.71 9.30
N ARG A 83 4.82 1.34 9.93
CA ARG A 83 6.20 0.86 9.98
C ARG A 83 6.72 0.79 11.41
N CYS A 84 7.37 -0.33 11.73
CA CYS A 84 8.14 -0.60 12.95
C CYS A 84 9.31 -1.50 12.55
N GLN A 85 10.43 -0.86 12.24
CA GLN A 85 11.66 -1.54 11.84
C GLN A 85 12.69 -1.44 12.95
N VAL A 86 13.18 -2.59 13.40
CA VAL A 86 14.24 -2.68 14.41
C VAL A 86 15.54 -3.08 13.73
N ARG A 87 16.57 -2.26 13.89
CA ARG A 87 17.94 -2.54 13.44
C ARG A 87 18.87 -2.54 14.62
N VAL A 88 19.94 -3.32 14.51
CA VAL A 88 20.99 -3.42 15.52
C VAL A 88 22.33 -3.25 14.82
N ALA A 89 23.15 -2.31 15.29
CA ALA A 89 24.40 -1.95 14.63
C ALA A 89 24.21 -1.59 13.15
N GLY A 90 23.13 -0.88 12.81
CA GLY A 90 22.80 -0.50 11.44
C GLY A 90 22.45 -1.68 10.53
N ARG A 91 22.12 -2.87 11.06
CA ARG A 91 21.76 -4.04 10.26
C ARG A 91 20.36 -4.54 10.61
N ASP A 92 19.67 -5.07 9.61
CA ASP A 92 18.38 -5.74 9.81
C ASP A 92 18.64 -7.16 10.34
N PRO A 93 18.11 -7.53 11.51
CA PRO A 93 18.19 -8.90 12.02
C PRO A 93 17.50 -9.88 11.07
N VAL A 94 18.10 -11.04 10.85
CA VAL A 94 17.56 -12.09 9.99
C VAL A 94 16.47 -12.84 10.77
N ALA A 95 15.24 -12.84 10.27
CA ALA A 95 14.12 -13.53 10.91
C ALA A 95 14.37 -15.05 10.98
N VAL A 96 14.16 -15.63 12.16
CA VAL A 96 14.32 -17.07 12.43
C VAL A 96 12.98 -17.73 12.73
N GLN A 97 12.12 -17.05 13.49
CA GLN A 97 10.83 -17.60 13.89
C GLN A 97 9.82 -16.49 14.16
N ALA A 98 8.57 -16.70 13.76
CA ALA A 98 7.43 -15.93 14.22
C ALA A 98 6.32 -16.89 14.69
N ARG A 99 5.71 -16.60 15.83
CA ARG A 99 4.57 -17.39 16.33
C ARG A 99 3.66 -16.58 17.23
N MET A 100 2.39 -16.97 17.28
CA MET A 100 1.46 -16.48 18.29
C MET A 100 1.87 -16.97 19.68
N LEU A 101 1.81 -16.10 20.69
CA LEU A 101 1.92 -16.49 22.10
C LEU A 101 0.54 -16.59 22.76
N SER A 102 -0.37 -15.70 22.38
CA SER A 102 -1.75 -15.60 22.87
C SER A 102 -2.60 -14.92 21.80
N ALA A 103 -3.91 -14.76 22.03
CA ALA A 103 -4.80 -14.05 21.10
C ALA A 103 -4.36 -12.59 20.86
N ASP A 104 -3.73 -11.96 21.84
CA ASP A 104 -3.32 -10.56 21.83
C ASP A 104 -1.82 -10.35 21.63
N SER A 105 -1.01 -11.41 21.50
CA SER A 105 0.44 -11.25 21.37
C SER A 105 1.14 -12.28 20.48
N ALA A 106 2.24 -11.85 19.86
CA ALA A 106 3.10 -12.67 19.01
C ALA A 106 4.57 -12.45 19.34
N ARG A 107 5.37 -13.51 19.18
CA ARG A 107 6.82 -13.51 19.39
C ARG A 107 7.54 -13.65 18.06
N PHE A 108 8.52 -12.80 17.86
CA PHE A 108 9.42 -12.80 16.72
C PHE A 108 10.85 -12.97 17.24
N VAL A 109 11.58 -13.91 16.64
CA VAL A 109 12.98 -14.16 16.94
C VAL A 109 13.76 -13.92 15.67
N ALA A 110 14.80 -13.10 15.77
CA ALA A 110 15.71 -12.83 14.69
C ALA A 110 17.15 -12.88 15.20
N THR A 111 18.11 -13.10 14.31
CA THR A 111 19.53 -13.19 14.65
C THR A 111 20.35 -12.17 13.90
N LEU A 112 21.43 -11.73 14.51
CA LEU A 112 22.39 -10.84 13.89
C LEU A 112 23.80 -11.40 14.09
N ARG A 113 24.53 -11.46 12.97
CA ARG A 113 25.97 -11.72 12.95
C ARG A 113 26.73 -10.39 12.92
N LEU A 114 27.66 -10.19 13.85
CA LEU A 114 28.55 -9.05 13.79
C LEU A 114 29.78 -9.44 12.95
N PRO A 115 30.41 -8.47 12.27
CA PRO A 115 31.58 -8.74 11.42
C PRO A 115 32.84 -9.07 12.24
N THR A 116 32.79 -8.97 13.56
CA THR A 116 33.97 -9.00 14.42
C THR A 116 34.24 -10.35 15.08
N ASP A 117 33.27 -11.27 15.17
CA ASP A 117 33.54 -12.63 15.65
C ASP A 117 33.52 -13.61 14.46
N GLY A 118 34.64 -14.33 14.28
CA GLY A 118 34.95 -15.13 13.08
C GLY A 118 34.14 -16.42 12.91
N GLY A 119 33.12 -16.66 13.74
CA GLY A 119 32.29 -17.87 13.71
C GLY A 119 31.11 -17.77 12.74
N PRO A 120 30.52 -18.92 12.36
CA PRO A 120 29.24 -18.97 11.65
C PRO A 120 28.04 -18.63 12.56
N ASP A 121 28.23 -18.73 13.88
CA ASP A 121 27.15 -18.55 14.86
C ASP A 121 26.76 -17.08 15.02
N PRO A 122 25.45 -16.78 15.17
CA PRO A 122 24.99 -15.43 15.44
C PRO A 122 25.36 -14.98 16.86
N GLU A 123 25.94 -13.79 16.97
CA GLU A 123 26.35 -13.22 18.27
C GLU A 123 25.18 -12.64 19.06
N ILE A 124 24.18 -12.12 18.34
CA ILE A 124 23.02 -11.46 18.94
C ILE A 124 21.73 -12.16 18.49
N VAL A 125 20.88 -12.50 19.45
CA VAL A 125 19.49 -12.87 19.22
C VAL A 125 18.61 -11.68 19.62
N VAL A 126 17.76 -11.25 18.69
CA VAL A 126 16.75 -10.22 18.90
C VAL A 126 15.41 -10.91 19.08
N GLU A 127 14.89 -10.85 20.29
CA GLU A 127 13.53 -11.29 20.60
C GLU A 127 12.61 -10.09 20.67
N ARG A 128 11.45 -10.20 20.02
CA ARG A 128 10.41 -9.17 20.05
C ARG A 128 9.09 -9.82 20.45
N ILE A 129 8.43 -9.26 21.44
CA ILE A 129 7.05 -9.59 21.77
C ILE A 129 6.20 -8.39 21.41
N ARG A 130 5.29 -8.58 20.46
CA ARG A 130 4.33 -7.56 20.04
C ARG A 130 2.97 -7.87 20.64
N HIS A 131 2.37 -6.88 21.27
CA HIS A 131 1.01 -6.95 21.77
C HIS A 131 0.07 -6.11 20.92
N ALA A 132 -1.18 -6.54 20.80
CA ALA A 132 -2.20 -5.86 20.02
C ALA A 132 -2.53 -4.47 20.54
N ASP A 133 -2.26 -4.19 21.82
CA ASP A 133 -2.50 -2.90 22.48
C ASP A 133 -1.58 -1.77 22.00
N GLY A 134 -0.57 -2.09 21.18
CA GLY A 134 0.41 -1.12 20.67
C GLY A 134 1.78 -1.23 21.33
N THR A 135 1.95 -2.12 22.32
CA THR A 135 3.24 -2.30 22.98
C THR A 135 4.12 -3.31 22.27
N GLU A 136 5.43 -3.04 22.28
CA GLU A 136 6.42 -3.94 21.72
C GLU A 136 7.64 -4.01 22.63
N ARG A 137 7.94 -5.22 23.12
CA ARG A 137 9.09 -5.50 23.96
C ARG A 137 10.21 -6.06 23.10
N ILE A 138 11.39 -5.42 23.13
CA ILE A 138 12.58 -5.86 22.40
C ILE A 138 13.62 -6.30 23.43
N THR A 139 14.04 -7.57 23.35
CA THR A 139 15.07 -8.15 24.20
C THR A 139 16.24 -8.57 23.33
N LEU A 140 17.45 -8.12 23.68
CA LEU A 140 18.69 -8.52 23.02
C LEU A 140 19.42 -9.54 23.90
N HIS A 141 19.68 -10.73 23.36
CA HIS A 141 20.51 -11.73 24.00
C HIS A 141 21.87 -11.78 23.28
N SER A 142 22.94 -11.57 24.04
CA SER A 142 24.31 -11.67 23.53
C SER A 142 24.88 -13.03 23.89
N ALA A 143 25.34 -13.78 22.88
CA ALA A 143 26.15 -14.97 23.05
C ALA A 143 27.66 -14.67 23.00
N SER A 144 28.05 -13.40 22.74
CA SER A 144 29.46 -13.01 22.70
C SER A 144 30.12 -13.12 24.08
N GLY A 145 31.36 -13.61 24.11
CA GLY A 145 32.17 -13.72 25.33
C GLY A 145 32.71 -12.40 25.88
N ARG A 146 32.36 -11.27 25.25
CA ARG A 146 32.78 -9.92 25.63
C ARG A 146 31.59 -8.96 25.71
N PRO A 147 31.68 -7.90 26.52
CA PRO A 147 30.68 -6.84 26.51
C PRO A 147 30.58 -6.17 25.13
N LEU A 148 29.36 -6.02 24.63
CA LEU A 148 29.07 -5.37 23.36
C LEU A 148 28.38 -4.02 23.59
N ARG A 149 28.77 -3.01 22.82
CA ARG A 149 28.07 -1.72 22.74
C ARG A 149 27.60 -1.53 21.31
N LEU A 150 26.29 -1.68 21.12
CA LEU A 150 25.66 -1.66 19.80
C LEU A 150 24.54 -0.63 19.81
N PRO A 151 24.39 0.20 18.77
CA PRO A 151 23.19 1.02 18.63
C PRO A 151 21.99 0.12 18.31
N LEU A 152 20.86 0.42 18.94
CA LEU A 152 19.55 -0.13 18.62
C LEU A 152 18.76 0.97 17.93
N GLU A 153 18.44 0.79 16.66
CA GLU A 153 17.68 1.76 15.88
C GLU A 153 16.23 1.27 15.70
N VAL A 154 15.26 2.11 16.05
CA VAL A 154 13.84 1.82 15.86
C VAL A 154 13.25 2.88 14.93
N ALA A 155 12.88 2.48 13.72
CA ALA A 155 12.23 3.36 12.75
C ALA A 155 10.73 3.12 12.73
N LEU A 156 9.98 4.15 13.10
CA LEU A 156 8.52 4.15 13.14
C LEU A 156 7.96 5.06 12.04
N ALA A 157 6.84 4.68 11.43
CA ALA A 157 6.11 5.56 10.51
C ALA A 157 4.60 5.33 10.59
N THR A 158 3.85 6.37 10.26
CA THR A 158 2.39 6.37 10.15
C THR A 158 1.98 6.80 8.75
N ASP A 159 0.80 6.39 8.34
CA ASP A 159 0.15 6.75 7.07
C ASP A 159 -1.20 7.46 7.28
N LEU A 160 -1.39 8.04 8.47
CA LEU A 160 -2.51 8.92 8.81
C LEU A 160 -2.37 10.31 8.19
#